data_AF-A0A838JID6-F1
#
_entry.id   AF-A0A838JID6-F1
#
_cell.length_a   1.000
_cell.length_b   1.000
_cell.length_c   1.000
_cell.angle_alpha   90.00
_cell.angle_beta   90.00
_cell.angle_gamma   90.00
#
_symmetry.space_group_name_H-M   'P 1'
#
loop_
_entity.id
_entity.type
_entity.pdbx_description
1 polymer ?
#
loop_
_entity_poly.entity_id
_entity_poly.type
_entity_poly.pdbx_seq_one_letter_code
_entity_poly.pdbx_strand_id
1 'polypeptide(L)' 'GAGQVHPNVVRNFGLDPEKHIGFAFGSGLERLTMLRYGISDLRLFYEGDLRFLKQFN' A
#
# COMPACT_ATOMS: atom_id res chain seq x y z
N GLY A 1 -6.52 1.68 -1.21
CA GLY A 1 -7.90 1.21 -1.03
C GLY A 1 -8.14 0.93 0.43
N ALA A 2 -9.40 1.01 0.88
CA ALA A 2 -9.79 0.73 2.27
C ALA A 2 -11.22 0.18 2.32
N GLY A 3 -11.56 -0.50 3.41
CA GLY A 3 -12.93 -0.99 3.65
C GLY A 3 -13.07 -1.78 4.94
N GLN A 4 -14.33 -2.09 5.27
CA GLN A 4 -14.63 -3.03 6.35
C GLN A 4 -14.18 -4.43 5.96
N VAL A 5 -13.57 -5.14 6.91
CA VAL A 5 -13.13 -6.53 6.75
C VAL A 5 -14.36 -7.42 6.66
N HIS A 6 -14.37 -8.29 5.65
CA HIS A 6 -15.48 -9.20 5.42
C HIS A 6 -15.68 -10.17 6.61
N PRO A 7 -16.92 -10.45 7.07
CA PRO A 7 -17.20 -11.32 8.23
C PRO A 7 -16.52 -12.70 8.18
N ASN A 8 -16.41 -13.31 6.99
CA ASN A 8 -15.69 -14.58 6.81
C ASN A 8 -14.20 -14.49 7.17
N VAL A 9 -13.54 -13.35 6.94
CA VAL A 9 -12.14 -13.14 7.33
C VAL A 9 -12.02 -13.02 8.85
N VAL A 10 -12.95 -12.31 9.49
CA VAL A 10 -13.04 -12.23 10.95
C VAL A 10 -13.21 -13.62 11.56
N ARG A 11 -14.13 -14.43 11.00
CA ARG A 11 -14.36 -15.82 11.44
C ARG A 11 -13.14 -16.72 11.27
N ASN A 12 -12.41 -16.58 10.16
CA ASN A 12 -11.18 -17.34 9.92
C ASN A 12 -10.08 -17.03 10.94
N PHE A 13 -10.17 -15.89 11.63
CA PHE A 13 -9.28 -15.51 12.73
C PHE A 13 -9.78 -15.96 14.12
N GLY A 14 -10.84 -16.77 14.18
CA GLY A 14 -11.44 -17.27 15.42
C GLY A 14 -12.31 -16.25 16.15
N LEU A 15 -12.71 -15.16 15.50
CA LEU A 15 -13.52 -14.10 16.08
C LEU A 15 -14.99 -14.17 15.61
N ASP A 16 -15.91 -13.82 16.50
CA ASP A 16 -17.33 -13.70 16.18
C ASP A 16 -17.62 -12.34 15.49
N PRO A 17 -18.06 -12.33 14.22
CA PRO A 17 -18.29 -11.11 13.45
C PRO A 17 -19.47 -10.25 13.95
N GLU A 18 -20.38 -10.81 14.76
CA GLU A 18 -21.45 -10.03 15.40
C GLU A 18 -20.93 -9.22 16.61
N LYS A 19 -19.78 -9.63 17.17
CA LYS A 19 -19.13 -8.95 18.31
C LYS A 19 -17.92 -8.12 17.88
N HIS A 20 -17.30 -8.46 16.76
CA HIS A 20 -16.08 -7.84 16.28
C HIS A 20 -16.21 -7.43 14.83
N ILE A 21 -15.96 -6.15 14.56
CA ILE A 21 -15.79 -5.61 13.22
C ILE A 21 -14.33 -5.18 13.03
N GLY A 22 -13.83 -5.28 11.80
CA GLY A 22 -12.49 -4.84 11.44
C GLY A 22 -12.53 -3.89 10.25
N PHE A 23 -11.51 -3.05 10.14
CA PHE A 23 -11.26 -2.23 8.96
C PHE A 23 -9.85 -2.50 8.46
N ALA A 24 -9.68 -2.55 7.14
CA ALA A 24 -8.38 -2.76 6.52
C ALA A 24 -8.17 -1.73 5.40
N PHE A 25 -6.92 -1.35 5.20
CA PHE A 25 -6.51 -0.49 4.10
C PHE A 25 -5.14 -0.89 3.58
N GLY A 26 -4.86 -0.51 2.34
CA GLY A 26 -3.60 -0.75 1.67
C GLY A 26 -3.31 0.33 0.65
N SER A 27 -2.03 0.67 0.50
CA SER A 27 -1.55 1.57 -0.54
C SER A 27 -0.24 1.03 -1.10
N GLY A 28 0.00 1.28 -2.39
CA GLY A 28 1.29 1.02 -3.02
C GLY A 28 2.25 2.17 -2.75
N LEU A 29 3.38 1.90 -2.12
CA LEU A 29 4.37 2.92 -1.77
C LEU A 29 4.92 3.60 -3.02
N GLU A 30 5.23 2.83 -4.07
CA GLU A 30 5.75 3.33 -5.34
C GLU A 30 4.76 4.30 -5.98
N ARG A 31 3.45 3.97 -5.96
CA ARG A 31 2.42 4.85 -6.52
C ARG A 31 2.33 6.17 -5.76
N LEU A 32 2.40 6.13 -4.43
CA LEU A 32 2.39 7.35 -3.62
C LEU A 32 3.64 8.20 -3.88
N THR A 33 4.81 7.58 -3.96
CA THR A 33 6.08 8.25 -4.25
C THR A 33 6.07 8.88 -5.65
N MET A 34 5.55 8.18 -6.67
CA MET A 34 5.41 8.72 -8.02
C MET A 34 4.55 9.97 -8.06
N LEU A 35 3.40 9.96 -7.38
CA LEU A 35 2.52 11.13 -7.29
C LEU A 35 3.18 12.29 -6.54
N ARG A 36 3.88 11.99 -5.44
CA ARG A 36 4.52 12.99 -4.59
C ARG A 36 5.68 13.71 -5.29
N TYR A 37 6.48 12.97 -6.06
CA TYR A 37 7.71 13.48 -6.68
C TYR A 37 7.61 13.66 -8.20
N GLY A 38 6.43 13.45 -8.79
CA GLY A 38 6.22 13.58 -10.23
C GLY A 38 6.99 12.56 -11.08
N ILE A 39 7.30 11.39 -10.52
CA ILE A 39 8.05 10.34 -11.23
C ILE A 39 7.09 9.65 -12.21
N SER A 40 7.42 9.70 -13.50
CA SER A 40 6.56 9.18 -14.57
C SER A 40 6.76 7.69 -14.87
N ASP A 41 7.86 7.09 -14.40
CA ASP A 41 8.24 5.71 -14.72
C ASP A 41 8.59 4.90 -13.46
N LEU A 42 7.87 3.79 -13.26
CA LEU A 42 8.05 2.87 -12.13
C LEU A 42 9.39 2.11 -12.18
N ARG A 43 9.99 1.94 -13.37
CA ARG A 43 11.24 1.18 -13.52
C ARG A 43 12.42 1.85 -12.85
N LEU A 44 12.38 3.18 -12.72
CA LEU A 44 13.43 3.97 -12.07
C LEU A 44 13.69 3.54 -10.62
N PHE A 45 12.71 2.95 -9.94
CA PHE A 45 12.90 2.42 -8.58
C PHE A 45 13.75 1.13 -8.53
N TYR A 46 13.88 0.41 -9.64
CA TYR A 46 14.51 -0.93 -9.69
C TYR A 46 15.81 -0.97 -10.52
N GLU A 47 16.06 0.03 -11.36
CA GLU A 47 17.23 0.07 -12.26
C GLU A 47 18.55 0.46 -11.55
N GLY A 48 18.49 1.04 -10.34
CA GLY A 48 19.68 1.40 -9.57
C GLY A 48 20.49 2.58 -10.14
N ASP A 49 19.89 3.44 -10.98
CA ASP A 49 20.57 4.59 -11.58
C ASP A 49 20.89 5.68 -10.54
N LEU A 50 22.18 5.93 -10.31
CA LEU A 50 22.65 6.97 -9.40
C LEU A 50 22.13 8.38 -9.76
N ARG A 51 21.85 8.67 -11.04
CA ARG A 51 21.30 9.96 -11.48
C ARG A 51 19.88 10.18 -10.98
N PHE A 52 19.09 9.11 -10.88
CA PHE A 52 17.76 9.13 -10.28
C PHE A 52 17.87 9.31 -8.76
N LEU A 53 18.71 8.48 -8.10
CA LEU A 53 18.87 8.52 -6.64
C LEU A 53 19.36 9.88 -6.12
N LYS A 54 20.24 10.56 -6.87
CA LYS A 54 20.75 11.89 -6.53
C LYS A 54 19.70 12.99 -6.47
N GLN A 55 18.50 12.77 -7.01
CA GLN A 55 17.42 13.77 -7.00
C GLN A 55 16.75 13.92 -5.63
N PHE A 56 17.03 13.02 -4.68
CA PHE A 56 16.33 12.92 -3.39
C PHE A 56 17.24 13.18 -2.17
N ASN A 57 18.38 13.84 -2.37
CA ASN A 57 19.31 14.27 -1.31
C ASN A 57 19.13 15.75 -0.95
#